data_AF-A0A1X1FAQ1-F1
#
_entry.id   AF-A0A1X1FAQ1-F1
#
_cell.length_a   1.000
_cell.length_b   1.000
_cell.length_c   1.000
_cell.angle_alpha   90.00
_cell.angle_beta   90.00
_cell.angle_gamma   90.00
#
_symmetry.space_group_name_H-M   'P 1'
#
loop_
_entity.id
_entity.type
_entity.pdbx_description
1 polymer ?
#
loop_
_entity_poly.entity_id
_entity_poly.type
_entity_poly.pdbx_seq_one_letter_code
_entity_poly.pdbx_strand_id
1 'polypeptide(L)'
;MQKINRSCLIVIGILGTFIGIFFIFGYFVNQNAVTSGTMAVYQNLIWLISGISIIIFGFSCFFTGGIIITSIAGAAAFALLYGYLALLNNYFNVWILAYALLLLAGILLKYINKRFKQKD
;
A
#
# COMPACT_ATOMS: atom_id res chain seq x y z
N MET A 1 22.56 -5.03 13.39
CA MET A 1 21.14 -5.26 13.05
C MET A 1 20.43 -4.07 12.40
N GLN A 2 20.68 -2.80 12.79
CA GLN A 2 20.00 -1.62 12.18
C GLN A 2 20.16 -1.50 10.65
N LYS A 3 21.32 -1.87 10.07
CA LYS A 3 21.54 -1.83 8.61
C LYS A 3 20.58 -2.75 7.84
N ILE A 4 20.33 -3.96 8.34
CA ILE A 4 19.44 -4.95 7.70
C ILE A 4 17.99 -4.44 7.70
N ASN A 5 17.52 -3.88 8.82
CA ASN A 5 16.17 -3.32 8.93
C ASN A 5 15.95 -2.14 7.97
N ARG A 6 16.98 -1.31 7.75
CA ARG A 6 16.92 -0.17 6.83
C ARG A 6 16.88 -0.63 5.36
N SER A 7 17.69 -1.61 4.99
CA SER A 7 17.66 -2.19 3.64
C SER A 7 16.32 -2.85 3.33
N CYS A 8 15.73 -3.57 4.29
CA CYS A 8 14.42 -4.19 4.13
C CYS A 8 13.30 -3.14 3.94
N LEU A 9 13.30 -2.05 4.72
CA LEU A 9 12.36 -0.94 4.54
C LEU A 9 12.47 -0.26 3.18
N ILE A 10 13.68 -0.14 2.63
CA ILE A 10 13.90 0.40 1.29
C ILE A 10 13.30 -0.53 0.23
N VAL A 11 13.54 -1.84 0.32
CA VAL A 11 12.97 -2.83 -0.61
C VAL A 11 11.44 -2.80 -0.56
N ILE A 12 10.85 -2.79 0.64
CA ILE A 12 9.40 -2.68 0.83
C ILE A 12 8.87 -1.35 0.29
N GLY A 13 9.61 -0.26 0.46
CA GLY A 13 9.27 1.05 -0.09
C GLY A 13 9.21 1.05 -1.61
N ILE A 14 10.25 0.50 -2.26
CA ILE A 14 10.32 0.36 -3.72
C ILE A 14 9.17 -0.52 -4.23
N LEU A 15 9.00 -1.71 -3.68
CA LEU A 15 7.94 -2.64 -4.08
C LEU A 15 6.56 -2.01 -3.88
N GLY A 16 6.32 -1.36 -2.73
CA GLY A 16 5.10 -0.62 -2.45
C GLY A 16 4.83 0.44 -3.52
N THR A 17 5.81 1.30 -3.83
CA THR A 17 5.64 2.33 -4.86
C THR A 17 5.32 1.73 -6.24
N PHE A 18 5.99 0.66 -6.67
CA PHE A 18 5.68 -0.01 -7.92
C PHE A 18 4.25 -0.58 -7.95
N ILE A 19 3.81 -1.19 -6.86
CA ILE A 19 2.43 -1.68 -6.71
C ILE A 19 1.45 -0.52 -6.79
N GLY A 20 1.70 0.57 -6.07
CA GLY A 20 0.84 1.75 -6.10
C GLY A 20 0.71 2.36 -7.50
N ILE A 21 1.81 2.44 -8.25
CA ILE A 21 1.81 2.86 -9.66
C ILE A 21 0.97 1.90 -10.51
N PHE A 22 1.10 0.58 -10.33
CA PHE A 22 0.28 -0.41 -11.03
C PHE A 22 -1.21 -0.21 -10.77
N PHE A 23 -1.62 0.05 -9.52
CA PHE A 23 -3.02 0.36 -9.19
C PHE A 23 -3.52 1.65 -9.86
N ILE A 24 -2.68 2.69 -9.93
CA ILE A 24 -3.01 3.93 -10.65
C ILE A 24 -3.14 3.69 -12.16
N PHE A 25 -2.25 2.92 -12.76
CA PHE A 25 -2.38 2.54 -14.17
C PHE A 25 -3.64 1.70 -14.42
N GLY A 26 -3.96 0.77 -13.51
CA GLY A 26 -5.21 0.00 -13.54
C GLY A 26 -6.46 0.89 -13.52
N TYR A 27 -6.43 2.01 -12.77
CA TYR A 27 -7.49 3.02 -12.83
C TYR A 27 -7.64 3.63 -14.22
N PHE A 28 -6.56 4.09 -14.86
CA PHE A 28 -6.63 4.72 -16.18
C PHE A 28 -7.03 3.73 -17.28
N VAL A 29 -6.58 2.46 -17.19
CA VAL A 29 -6.99 1.42 -18.13
C VAL A 29 -8.47 1.09 -17.98
N ASN A 30 -8.98 0.96 -16.75
CA ASN A 30 -10.40 0.68 -16.52
C ASN A 30 -11.30 1.89 -16.79
N GLN A 31 -10.82 3.13 -16.66
CA GLN A 31 -11.55 4.33 -17.09
C GLN A 31 -11.95 4.27 -18.57
N ASN A 32 -11.05 3.78 -19.42
CA ASN A 32 -11.35 3.60 -20.85
C ASN A 32 -12.36 2.48 -21.12
N ALA A 33 -12.57 1.55 -20.17
CA ALA A 33 -13.51 0.44 -20.28
C ALA A 33 -14.86 0.69 -19.59
N VAL A 34 -14.97 1.69 -18.71
CA VAL A 34 -16.20 2.01 -17.97
C VAL A 34 -17.05 3.01 -18.74
N THR A 35 -17.75 2.51 -19.75
CA THR A 35 -18.91 3.17 -20.38
C THR A 35 -20.25 2.67 -19.82
N SER A 36 -20.26 1.81 -18.80
CA SER A 36 -21.50 1.22 -18.27
C SER A 36 -21.48 1.02 -16.74
N GLY A 37 -22.17 1.89 -16.01
CA GLY A 37 -22.67 1.61 -14.65
C GLY A 37 -22.00 2.36 -13.50
N THR A 38 -22.81 2.88 -12.57
CA THR A 38 -22.39 3.59 -11.35
C THR A 38 -21.46 2.76 -10.45
N MET A 39 -21.64 1.44 -10.41
CA MET A 39 -20.84 0.52 -9.59
C MET A 39 -19.36 0.45 -10.02
N ALA A 40 -19.08 0.66 -11.31
CA ALA A 40 -17.72 0.64 -11.84
C ALA A 40 -16.94 1.94 -11.55
N VAL A 41 -17.65 3.07 -11.36
CA VAL A 41 -17.05 4.35 -10.93
C VAL A 41 -16.53 4.26 -9.49
N TYR A 42 -17.29 3.64 -8.58
CA TYR A 42 -16.85 3.42 -7.20
C TYR A 42 -15.63 2.51 -7.12
N GLN A 43 -15.60 1.43 -7.91
CA GLN A 43 -14.44 0.55 -7.99
C GLN A 43 -13.22 1.31 -8.52
N ASN A 44 -13.35 2.11 -9.58
CA ASN A 44 -12.25 2.92 -10.10
C ASN A 44 -11.71 3.93 -9.06
N LEU A 45 -12.57 4.62 -8.32
CA LEU A 45 -12.15 5.51 -7.23
C LEU A 45 -11.37 4.77 -6.13
N ILE A 46 -11.80 3.56 -5.76
CA ILE A 46 -11.09 2.72 -4.79
C ILE A 46 -9.69 2.37 -5.29
N TRP A 47 -9.53 2.01 -6.57
CA TRP A 47 -8.23 1.72 -7.18
C TRP A 47 -7.29 2.94 -7.14
N LEU A 48 -7.81 4.12 -7.48
CA LEU A 48 -7.05 5.37 -7.48
C LEU A 48 -6.57 5.73 -6.06
N ILE A 49 -7.49 5.76 -5.07
CA ILE A 49 -7.17 6.15 -3.70
C ILE A 49 -6.24 5.11 -3.06
N SER A 50 -6.44 3.82 -3.34
CA SER A 50 -5.54 2.76 -2.87
C SER A 50 -4.14 2.95 -3.46
N GLY A 51 -4.03 3.17 -4.78
CA GLY A 51 -2.76 3.40 -5.45
C GLY A 51 -1.99 4.59 -4.88
N ILE A 52 -2.65 5.73 -4.70
CA ILE A 52 -2.06 6.93 -4.08
C ILE A 52 -1.61 6.64 -2.64
N SER A 53 -2.45 5.97 -1.85
CA SER A 53 -2.15 5.64 -0.45
C SER A 53 -0.93 4.71 -0.35
N ILE A 54 -0.81 3.74 -1.24
CA ILE A 54 0.33 2.82 -1.31
C ILE A 54 1.61 3.55 -1.75
N ILE A 55 1.54 4.52 -2.67
CA ILE A 55 2.69 5.34 -3.06
C ILE A 55 3.17 6.21 -1.88
N ILE A 56 2.25 6.86 -1.17
CA ILE A 56 2.58 7.66 0.02
C ILE A 56 3.21 6.75 1.08
N PHE A 57 2.68 5.55 1.28
CA PHE A 57 3.27 4.54 2.15
C PHE A 57 4.70 4.19 1.70
N GLY A 58 4.89 3.80 0.44
CA GLY A 58 6.20 3.43 -0.11
C GLY A 58 7.22 4.55 0.03
N PHE A 59 6.85 5.78 -0.32
CA PHE A 59 7.70 6.97 -0.17
C PHE A 59 8.02 7.27 1.30
N SER A 60 7.04 7.10 2.19
CA SER A 60 7.25 7.33 3.62
C SER A 60 8.26 6.34 4.22
N CYS A 61 8.40 5.12 3.69
CA CYS A 61 9.34 4.11 4.19
C CYS A 61 10.82 4.54 4.05
N PHE A 62 11.14 5.46 3.14
CA PHE A 62 12.50 5.99 2.99
C PHE A 62 12.91 6.96 4.11
N PHE A 63 11.95 7.58 4.80
CA PHE A 63 12.20 8.59 5.81
C PHE A 63 12.05 8.03 7.23
N THR A 64 13.08 8.21 8.06
CA THR A 64 13.09 7.74 9.46
C THR A 64 12.11 8.48 10.38
N GLY A 65 11.68 9.70 10.02
CA GLY A 65 10.79 10.54 10.85
C GLY A 65 9.28 10.33 10.66
N GLY A 66 8.85 9.63 9.61
CA GLY A 66 7.44 9.62 9.18
C GLY A 66 6.62 8.40 9.61
N ILE A 67 6.70 7.94 10.86
CA ILE A 67 6.00 6.70 11.28
C ILE A 67 4.50 6.87 11.28
N ILE A 68 4.01 8.02 11.74
CA ILE A 68 2.58 8.33 11.74
C ILE A 68 2.04 8.31 10.30
N ILE A 69 2.76 8.94 9.37
CA ILE A 69 2.41 8.96 7.95
C ILE A 69 2.40 7.55 7.36
N THR A 70 3.41 6.73 7.65
CA THR A 70 3.47 5.33 7.19
C THR A 70 2.33 4.50 7.75
N SER A 71 2.00 4.65 9.04
CA SER A 71 0.90 3.91 9.65
C SER A 71 -0.46 4.33 9.09
N ILE A 72 -0.71 5.64 8.93
CA ILE A 72 -1.97 6.15 8.39
C ILE A 72 -2.13 5.75 6.92
N ALA A 73 -1.11 6.00 6.08
CA ALA A 73 -1.16 5.66 4.67
C ALA A 73 -1.26 4.14 4.44
N GLY A 74 -0.51 3.36 5.22
CA GLY A 74 -0.56 1.90 5.16
C GLY A 74 -1.90 1.34 5.64
N ALA A 75 -2.48 1.88 6.73
CA ALA A 75 -3.80 1.47 7.22
C ALA A 75 -4.93 1.85 6.25
N ALA A 76 -4.88 3.05 5.65
CA ALA A 76 -5.84 3.48 4.63
C ALA A 76 -5.78 2.58 3.39
N ALA A 77 -4.58 2.31 2.88
CA ALA A 77 -4.37 1.37 1.78
C ALA A 77 -4.86 -0.04 2.13
N PHE A 78 -4.56 -0.53 3.34
CA PHE A 78 -5.02 -1.83 3.82
C PHE A 78 -6.55 -1.92 3.87
N ALA A 79 -7.22 -0.92 4.45
CA ALA A 79 -8.67 -0.90 4.58
C ALA A 79 -9.37 -0.88 3.22
N LEU A 80 -8.85 -0.11 2.26
CA LEU A 80 -9.39 -0.03 0.90
C LEU A 80 -9.17 -1.32 0.12
N LEU A 81 -7.97 -1.91 0.21
CA LEU A 81 -7.66 -3.20 -0.42
C LEU A 81 -8.50 -4.33 0.18
N TYR A 82 -8.67 -4.36 1.50
CA TYR A 82 -9.49 -5.38 2.17
C TYR A 82 -10.98 -5.21 1.88
N GLY A 83 -11.49 -3.97 1.86
CA GLY A 83 -12.86 -3.67 1.44
C GLY A 83 -13.12 -4.07 -0.01
N TYR A 84 -12.12 -3.93 -0.89
CA TYR A 84 -12.18 -4.40 -2.26
C TYR A 84 -12.18 -5.94 -2.36
N LEU A 85 -11.42 -6.61 -1.50
CA LEU A 85 -11.37 -8.08 -1.38
C LEU A 85 -12.73 -8.67 -0.94
N ALA A 86 -13.45 -7.98 -0.05
CA ALA A 86 -14.81 -8.36 0.34
C ALA A 86 -15.84 -8.22 -0.79
N LEU A 87 -15.55 -7.39 -1.80
CA LEU A 87 -16.42 -7.16 -2.95
C LEU A 87 -16.15 -8.13 -4.13
N LEU A 88 -15.00 -8.82 -4.14
CA LEU A 88 -14.58 -9.70 -5.22
C LEU A 88 -14.47 -11.16 -4.77
N ASN A 89 -15.24 -12.05 -5.40
CA ASN A 89 -15.18 -13.49 -5.17
C ASN A 89 -14.37 -14.17 -6.28
N ASN A 90 -13.07 -13.87 -6.38
CA ASN A 90 -12.20 -14.34 -7.48
C ASN A 90 -10.75 -14.60 -7.02
N TYR A 91 -9.99 -15.35 -7.83
CA TYR A 91 -8.55 -15.67 -7.64
C TYR A 91 -7.63 -14.44 -7.42
N PHE A 92 -8.08 -13.24 -7.81
CA PHE A 92 -7.38 -11.97 -7.56
C PHE A 92 -7.21 -11.64 -6.06
N ASN A 93 -7.95 -12.30 -5.17
CA ASN A 93 -7.88 -12.09 -3.72
C ASN A 93 -6.51 -12.43 -3.11
N VAL A 94 -5.77 -13.41 -3.65
CA VAL A 94 -4.47 -13.82 -3.09
C VAL A 94 -3.42 -12.71 -3.25
N TRP A 95 -3.43 -12.01 -4.39
CA TRP A 95 -2.50 -10.91 -4.67
C TRP A 95 -2.78 -9.69 -3.79
N ILE A 96 -4.06 -9.35 -3.62
CA ILE A 96 -4.48 -8.25 -2.74
C ILE A 96 -4.09 -8.54 -1.29
N LEU A 97 -4.26 -9.79 -0.84
CA LEU A 97 -3.85 -10.23 0.49
C LEU A 97 -2.32 -10.14 0.67
N ALA A 98 -1.54 -10.55 -0.33
CA ALA A 98 -0.08 -10.42 -0.30
C ALA A 98 0.37 -8.95 -0.15
N TYR A 99 -0.30 -8.01 -0.83
CA TYR A 99 -0.02 -6.58 -0.69
C TYR A 99 -0.42 -6.05 0.69
N ALA A 100 -1.56 -6.49 1.23
CA ALA A 100 -1.99 -6.12 2.57
C ALA A 100 -0.98 -6.57 3.64
N LEU A 101 -0.43 -7.78 3.50
CA LEU A 101 0.64 -8.29 4.37
C LEU A 101 1.95 -7.51 4.21
N LEU A 102 2.29 -7.08 2.98
CA LEU A 102 3.48 -6.26 2.72
C LEU A 102 3.38 -4.87 3.38
N LEU A 103 2.20 -4.24 3.34
CA LEU A 103 1.93 -2.99 4.06
C LEU A 103 2.11 -3.18 5.57
N LEU A 104 1.54 -4.25 6.13
CA LEU A 104 1.66 -4.58 7.55
C LEU A 104 3.12 -4.79 7.97
N ALA A 105 3.88 -5.55 7.16
CA ALA A 105 5.30 -5.81 7.40
C ALA A 105 6.12 -4.51 7.40
N GLY A 106 5.86 -3.59 6.47
CA GLY A 106 6.53 -2.30 6.44
C GLY A 106 6.21 -1.41 7.64
N ILE A 107 4.95 -1.38 8.11
CA ILE A 107 4.58 -0.65 9.35
C ILE A 107 5.34 -1.22 10.55
N LEU A 108 5.32 -2.55 10.71
CA LEU A 108 5.99 -3.23 11.83
C LEU A 108 7.49 -3.00 11.82
N LEU A 109 8.15 -3.17 10.67
CA LEU A 109 9.58 -2.94 10.53
C LEU A 109 9.96 -1.48 10.83
N LYS A 110 9.12 -0.52 10.42
CA LYS A 110 9.37 0.90 10.69
C LYS A 110 9.21 1.22 12.17
N TYR A 111 8.21 0.64 12.82
CA TYR A 111 8.01 0.77 14.26
C TYR A 111 9.18 0.17 15.06
N ILE A 112 9.63 -1.03 14.68
CA ILE A 112 10.78 -1.71 15.28
C ILE A 112 12.05 -0.85 15.12
N ASN A 113 12.30 -0.31 13.92
CA ASN A 113 13.46 0.54 13.66
C ASN A 113 13.47 1.82 14.52
N LYS A 114 12.30 2.40 14.82
CA LYS A 114 12.17 3.53 15.76
C LYS A 114 12.58 3.17 17.18
N ARG A 115 12.06 2.03 17.67
CA ARG A 115 12.30 1.55 19.04
C ARG A 115 13.79 1.27 19.27
N PHE A 116 14.50 0.74 18.27
CA PHE A 116 15.94 0.55 18.34
C PHE A 116 16.71 1.88 18.34
N LYS A 117 16.30 2.86 17.54
CA LYS A 117 16.93 4.19 17.50
C LYS A 117 16.78 5.02 18.78
N GLN A 118 15.82 4.70 19.65
CA GLN A 118 15.60 5.42 20.92
C GLN A 118 16.40 4.85 22.09
N LYS A 119 17.09 3.71 21.90
CA LYS A 119 17.88 3.04 22.93
C LYS A 119 19.39 3.26 22.80
N ASP A 120 19.83 3.87 21.70
CA ASP A 120 21.20 4.32 21.45
C ASP A 120 21.29 5.83 21.74
#